data_AF-A0A852V2Z9-F1
#
_entry.id   AF-A0A852V2Z9-F1
#
_cell.length_a   1.000
_cell.length_b   1.000
_cell.length_c   1.000
_cell.angle_alpha   90.00
_cell.angle_beta   90.00
_cell.angle_gamma   90.00
#
_symmetry.space_group_name_H-M   'P 1'
#
loop_
_entity.id
_entity.type
_entity.pdbx_description
1 polymer ?
#
loop_
_entity_poly.entity_id
_entity_poly.type
_entity_poly.pdbx_seq_one_letter_code
_entity_poly.pdbx_strand_id
1 'polypeptide(L)'
;MLKDAWIDTIGDTRGVLASIVAESQHDPDLAAEFRKRLISPASALVAERIRRAQADGQVAADIDPHRVIELIYAQLYYRLLIAPGPHDEAYVDDVAELAMRGLRPARQNDRPATQDDTGTETER
;
A
#
# COMPACT_ATOMS: atom_id res chain seq x y z
N MET A 1 -13.56 -4.09 6.55
CA MET A 1 -13.67 -2.71 6.01
C MET A 1 -12.86 -2.45 4.74
N LEU A 2 -11.53 -2.65 4.66
CA LEU A 2 -10.85 -2.66 3.33
C LEU A 2 -11.37 -3.83 2.49
N LYS A 3 -11.43 -4.99 3.15
CA LYS A 3 -12.03 -6.24 2.70
C LYS A 3 -13.46 -6.04 2.17
N ASP A 4 -14.35 -5.53 3.02
CA ASP A 4 -15.76 -5.25 2.68
C ASP A 4 -15.87 -4.22 1.54
N ALA A 5 -15.06 -3.15 1.56
CA ALA A 5 -15.10 -2.15 0.49
C ALA A 5 -14.62 -2.71 -0.87
N TRP A 6 -13.56 -3.51 -0.91
CA TRP A 6 -13.07 -4.08 -2.17
C TRP A 6 -14.00 -5.18 -2.68
N ILE A 7 -14.34 -6.14 -1.82
CA ILE A 7 -15.15 -7.31 -2.18
C ILE A 7 -16.59 -6.89 -2.51
N ASP A 8 -17.24 -6.10 -1.66
CA ASP A 8 -18.66 -5.76 -1.84
C ASP A 8 -18.89 -4.69 -2.91
N THR A 9 -17.94 -3.76 -3.11
CA THR A 9 -18.12 -2.68 -4.10
C THR A 9 -17.63 -3.08 -5.48
N ILE A 10 -16.60 -3.91 -5.55
CA ILE A 10 -15.92 -4.17 -6.82
C ILE A 10 -16.02 -5.63 -7.25
N GLY A 11 -16.34 -6.59 -6.39
CA GLY A 11 -16.46 -8.01 -6.75
C GLY A 11 -17.24 -8.24 -8.06
N ASP A 12 -18.43 -7.65 -8.15
CA ASP A 12 -19.32 -7.70 -9.32
C ASP A 12 -19.02 -6.63 -10.38
N THR A 13 -18.32 -5.54 -10.02
CA THR A 13 -18.01 -4.43 -10.93
C THR A 13 -16.56 -4.43 -11.43
N ARG A 14 -15.79 -5.50 -11.22
CA ARG A 14 -14.38 -5.62 -11.66
C ARG A 14 -14.18 -5.29 -13.14
N GLY A 15 -15.06 -5.79 -14.01
CA GLY A 15 -15.03 -5.48 -15.43
C GLY A 15 -15.24 -3.98 -15.71
N VAL A 16 -16.20 -3.36 -15.00
CA VAL A 16 -16.48 -1.92 -15.10
C VAL A 16 -15.29 -1.10 -14.60
N LEU A 17 -14.67 -1.48 -13.48
CA LEU A 17 -13.47 -0.82 -12.97
C LEU A 17 -12.34 -0.90 -13.99
N ALA A 18 -12.10 -2.08 -14.58
CA ALA A 18 -11.07 -2.24 -15.61
C ALA A 18 -11.33 -1.34 -16.82
N SER A 19 -12.59 -1.24 -17.28
CA SER A 19 -12.97 -0.32 -18.36
C SER A 19 -12.76 1.15 -18.00
N ILE A 20 -13.10 1.57 -16.77
CA ILE A 20 -12.87 2.95 -16.31
C ILE A 20 -11.37 3.26 -16.28
N VAL A 21 -10.55 2.33 -15.77
CA VAL A 21 -9.08 2.52 -15.73
C VAL A 21 -8.51 2.63 -17.15
N ALA A 22 -8.97 1.78 -18.07
CA ALA A 22 -8.56 1.81 -19.47
C ALA A 22 -8.89 3.15 -20.13
N GLU A 23 -10.13 3.64 -19.99
CA GLU A 23 -10.51 4.92 -20.63
C GLU A 23 -9.94 6.15 -19.94
N SER A 24 -9.66 6.07 -18.64
CA SER A 24 -8.91 7.12 -17.94
C SER A 24 -7.51 7.34 -18.52
N GLN A 25 -6.95 6.41 -19.32
CA GLN A 25 -5.68 6.62 -19.99
C GLN A 25 -5.78 7.58 -21.19
N HIS A 26 -6.99 7.75 -21.75
CA HIS A 26 -7.24 8.54 -22.95
C HIS A 26 -8.11 9.78 -22.68
N ASP A 27 -8.87 9.78 -21.58
CA ASP A 27 -9.76 10.87 -21.16
C ASP A 27 -9.32 11.45 -19.79
N PRO A 28 -8.65 12.62 -19.79
CA PRO A 28 -8.19 13.29 -18.56
C PRO A 28 -9.32 13.72 -17.62
N ASP A 29 -10.51 14.02 -18.14
CA ASP A 29 -11.65 14.45 -17.32
C ASP A 29 -12.24 13.24 -16.59
N LEU A 30 -12.35 12.10 -17.29
CA LEU A 30 -12.70 10.82 -16.67
C LEU A 30 -11.66 10.43 -15.61
N ALA A 31 -10.36 10.56 -15.91
CA ALA A 31 -9.31 10.25 -14.94
C ALA A 31 -9.40 11.11 -13.68
N ALA A 32 -9.69 12.41 -13.83
CA ALA A 32 -9.87 13.33 -12.72
C ALA A 32 -11.08 12.95 -11.86
N GLU A 33 -12.23 12.65 -12.47
CA GLU A 33 -13.43 12.24 -11.74
C GLU A 33 -13.27 10.86 -11.10
N PHE A 34 -12.62 9.90 -11.78
CA PHE A 34 -12.28 8.60 -11.23
C PHE A 34 -11.39 8.73 -9.98
N ARG A 35 -10.33 9.55 -10.06
CA ARG A 35 -9.46 9.83 -8.93
C ARG A 35 -10.23 10.45 -7.78
N LYS A 36 -11.01 11.50 -8.05
CA LYS A 36 -11.75 12.28 -7.06
C LYS A 36 -12.83 11.44 -6.35
N ARG A 37 -13.57 10.62 -7.11
CA ARG A 37 -14.75 9.92 -6.59
C ARG A 37 -14.45 8.54 -6.02
N LEU A 38 -13.43 7.85 -6.52
CA LEU A 38 -13.11 6.50 -6.06
C LEU A 38 -11.76 6.41 -5.36
N ILE A 39 -10.68 6.87 -6.00
CA ILE A 39 -9.31 6.65 -5.49
C ILE A 39 -9.03 7.47 -4.24
N SER A 40 -9.34 8.77 -4.25
CA SER A 40 -9.03 9.68 -3.14
C SER A 40 -9.77 9.32 -1.85
N PRO A 41 -11.09 9.03 -1.84
CA PRO A 41 -11.79 8.62 -0.62
C PRO A 41 -11.26 7.31 -0.04
N ALA A 42 -11.03 6.31 -0.91
CA ALA A 42 -10.50 5.02 -0.47
C ALA A 42 -9.07 5.15 0.09
N SER A 43 -8.24 5.95 -0.57
CA SER A 43 -6.87 6.27 -0.12
C SER A 43 -6.87 6.96 1.24
N ALA A 44 -7.76 7.94 1.48
CA ALA A 44 -7.83 8.64 2.75
C ALA A 44 -8.15 7.69 3.92
N LEU A 45 -9.07 6.75 3.70
CA LEU A 45 -9.44 5.74 4.70
C LEU A 45 -8.28 4.80 5.03
N VAL A 46 -7.56 4.34 4.01
CA VAL A 46 -6.38 3.46 4.22
C VAL A 46 -5.27 4.22 4.91
N ALA A 47 -4.98 5.46 4.50
CA ALA A 47 -3.94 6.28 5.12
C ALA A 47 -4.20 6.49 6.61
N GLU A 48 -5.46 6.72 6.98
CA GLU A 48 -5.86 6.86 8.37
C GLU A 48 -5.62 5.58 9.19
N ARG A 49 -5.89 4.41 8.61
CA ARG A 49 -5.61 3.13 9.27
C ARG A 49 -4.12 2.91 9.46
N ILE A 50 -3.30 3.24 8.45
CA ILE A 50 -1.84 3.14 8.55
C ILE A 50 -1.30 4.06 9.63
N ARG A 51 -1.78 5.30 9.72
CA ARG A 51 -1.38 6.24 10.79
C ARG A 51 -1.67 5.69 12.19
N ARG A 52 -2.82 5.02 12.39
CA ARG A 52 -3.13 4.34 13.65
C ARG A 52 -2.18 3.19 13.94
N ALA A 53 -1.91 2.36 12.94
CA ALA A 53 -0.94 1.27 13.07
C ALA A 53 0.48 1.79 13.37
N GLN A 54 0.85 2.96 12.87
CA GLN A 54 2.11 3.64 13.23
C GLN A 54 2.11 4.12 14.68
N ALA A 55 1.01 4.74 15.14
CA ALA A 55 0.87 5.17 16.54
C ALA A 55 0.95 3.99 17.52
N ASP A 56 0.47 2.81 17.10
CA ASP A 56 0.52 1.57 17.88
C ASP A 56 1.86 0.81 17.72
N GLY A 57 2.82 1.33 16.95
CA GLY A 57 4.13 0.72 16.70
C GLY A 57 4.11 -0.54 15.83
N GLN A 58 2.99 -0.81 15.14
CA GLN A 58 2.83 -1.96 14.24
C GLN A 58 3.45 -1.72 12.85
N VAL A 59 3.50 -0.47 12.41
CA VAL A 59 4.11 -0.01 11.16
C VAL A 59 5.22 0.97 11.47
N ALA A 60 6.30 0.95 10.70
CA ALA A 60 7.40 1.89 10.87
C ALA A 60 6.93 3.35 10.71
N ALA A 61 7.36 4.21 11.64
CA ALA A 61 6.87 5.60 11.74
C ALA A 61 7.35 6.52 10.61
N ASP A 62 8.41 6.14 9.89
CA ASP A 62 9.01 6.87 8.79
C ASP A 62 8.40 6.53 7.42
N ILE A 63 7.51 5.53 7.36
CA ILE A 63 6.85 5.15 6.12
C ILE A 63 5.71 6.12 5.80
N ASP A 64 5.71 6.67 4.60
CA ASP A 64 4.59 7.46 4.08
C ASP A 64 3.34 6.57 3.87
N PRO A 65 2.20 6.85 4.53
CA PRO A 65 0.96 6.11 4.33
C PRO A 65 0.49 6.03 2.88
N HIS A 66 0.81 7.04 2.05
CA HIS A 66 0.46 7.02 0.63
C HIS A 66 1.25 5.99 -0.17
N ARG A 67 2.48 5.67 0.22
CA ARG A 67 3.26 4.59 -0.39
C ARG A 67 2.74 3.20 -0.03
N VAL A 68 2.22 3.04 1.18
CA VAL A 68 1.54 1.81 1.59
C VAL A 68 0.30 1.55 0.73
N ILE A 69 -0.46 2.61 0.43
CA ILE A 69 -1.64 2.55 -0.44
C ILE A 69 -1.24 2.07 -1.84
N GLU A 70 -0.21 2.70 -2.44
CA GLU A 70 0.30 2.28 -3.75
C GLU A 70 0.73 0.81 -3.74
N LEU A 71 1.42 0.34 -2.69
CA LEU A 71 1.85 -1.05 -2.57
C LEU A 71 0.68 -2.05 -2.58
N ILE A 72 -0.41 -1.73 -1.89
CA ILE A 72 -1.60 -2.59 -1.83
C ILE A 72 -2.35 -2.55 -3.17
N TYR A 73 -2.67 -1.36 -3.66
CA TYR A 73 -3.48 -1.22 -4.88
C TYR A 73 -2.75 -1.68 -6.14
N ALA A 74 -1.43 -1.49 -6.24
CA ALA A 74 -0.66 -1.93 -7.40
C ALA A 74 -0.78 -3.45 -7.62
N GLN A 75 -0.75 -4.25 -6.55
CA GLN A 75 -0.92 -5.71 -6.64
C GLN A 75 -2.31 -6.08 -7.16
N LEU A 76 -3.34 -5.43 -6.62
CA LEU A 76 -4.74 -5.66 -7.01
C LEU A 76 -5.00 -5.23 -8.46
N TYR A 77 -4.49 -4.06 -8.88
CA TYR A 77 -4.60 -3.62 -10.27
C TYR A 77 -3.76 -4.45 -11.23
N TYR A 78 -2.58 -4.91 -10.83
CA TYR A 78 -1.75 -5.79 -11.65
C TYR A 78 -2.49 -7.10 -11.97
N ARG A 79 -3.06 -7.74 -10.94
CA ARG A 79 -3.90 -8.94 -11.10
C ARG A 79 -5.14 -8.65 -11.95
N LEU A 80 -5.76 -7.49 -11.78
CA LEU A 80 -6.99 -7.15 -12.51
C LEU A 80 -6.72 -6.86 -14.00
N LEU A 81 -5.65 -6.12 -14.32
CA LEU A 81 -5.45 -5.50 -15.63
C LEU A 81 -4.40 -6.20 -16.49
N ILE A 82 -3.36 -6.76 -15.86
CA ILE A 82 -2.16 -7.24 -16.58
C ILE A 82 -2.08 -8.76 -16.56
N ALA A 83 -2.28 -9.38 -15.39
CA ALA A 83 -2.22 -10.82 -15.21
C ALA A 83 -3.50 -11.34 -14.53
N PRO A 84 -4.63 -11.44 -15.28
CA PRO A 84 -5.92 -11.86 -14.76
C PRO A 84 -5.85 -13.15 -13.95
N GLY A 85 -6.43 -13.12 -12.76
CA GLY A 85 -6.56 -14.28 -11.89
C GLY A 85 -7.68 -14.09 -10.86
N PRO A 86 -7.88 -15.06 -9.95
CA PRO A 86 -8.86 -14.92 -8.88
C PRO A 86 -8.60 -13.66 -8.05
N HIS A 87 -9.69 -12.95 -7.73
CA HIS A 87 -9.73 -11.86 -6.75
C HIS A 87 -10.66 -12.26 -5.61
N ASP A 88 -10.43 -13.45 -5.08
CA ASP A 88 -11.19 -13.95 -3.93
C ASP A 88 -10.70 -13.29 -2.64
N GLU A 89 -11.44 -13.58 -1.57
CA GLU A 89 -11.17 -13.08 -0.23
C GLU A 89 -9.75 -13.43 0.24
N ALA A 90 -9.31 -14.66 -0.03
CA ALA A 90 -7.99 -15.14 0.35
C ALA A 90 -6.88 -14.31 -0.31
N TYR A 91 -7.03 -13.98 -1.59
CA TYR A 91 -6.03 -13.14 -2.26
C TYR A 91 -5.94 -11.73 -1.67
N VAL A 92 -7.09 -11.10 -1.38
CA VAL A 92 -7.10 -9.74 -0.80
C VAL A 92 -6.44 -9.75 0.59
N ASP A 93 -6.72 -10.77 1.40
CA ASP A 93 -6.09 -10.94 2.72
C ASP A 93 -4.58 -11.17 2.60
N ASP A 94 -4.13 -11.99 1.65
CA ASP A 94 -2.71 -12.23 1.39
C ASP A 94 -1.96 -10.97 0.96
N VAL A 95 -2.56 -10.12 0.11
CA VAL A 95 -1.98 -8.83 -0.31
C VAL A 95 -1.78 -7.91 0.88
N ALA A 96 -2.81 -7.81 1.75
CA ALA A 96 -2.74 -6.97 2.94
C ALA A 96 -1.68 -7.49 3.91
N GLU A 97 -1.63 -8.80 4.18
CA GLU A 97 -0.64 -9.41 5.05
C GLU A 97 0.78 -9.25 4.52
N LEU A 98 0.99 -9.45 3.21
CA LEU A 98 2.29 -9.27 2.58
C LEU A 98 2.78 -7.82 2.69
N ALA A 99 1.89 -6.85 2.43
CA ALA A 99 2.19 -5.45 2.64
C ALA A 99 2.58 -5.20 4.11
N MET A 100 1.73 -5.58 5.06
CA MET A 100 1.98 -5.33 6.49
C MET A 100 3.26 -5.98 7.01
N ARG A 101 3.65 -7.17 6.52
CA ARG A 101 4.93 -7.79 6.85
C ARG A 101 6.13 -6.94 6.42
N GLY A 102 6.08 -6.36 5.22
CA GLY A 102 7.14 -5.49 4.70
C GLY A 102 7.21 -4.13 5.37
N LEU A 103 6.15 -3.71 6.07
CA LEU A 103 6.03 -2.40 6.71
C LEU A 103 6.37 -2.41 8.21
N ARG A 104 6.71 -3.58 8.76
CA ARG A 104 7.07 -3.71 10.18
C ARG A 104 8.34 -2.89 10.48
N PRO A 105 8.43 -2.29 11.68
CA PRO A 105 9.64 -1.61 12.11
C PRO A 105 10.88 -2.50 11.97
N ALA A 106 12.00 -1.93 11.52
CA ALA A 106 13.28 -2.63 11.48
C ALA A 106 13.62 -3.16 12.88
N ARG A 107 14.14 -4.39 12.97
CA ARG A 107 14.59 -4.90 14.26
C ARG A 107 15.79 -4.06 14.67
N GLN A 108 15.86 -3.70 15.95
CA GLN A 108 16.89 -2.81 16.48
C GLN A 108 18.33 -3.34 16.27
N ASN A 109 18.47 -4.63 15.99
CA ASN A 109 19.73 -5.33 15.68
C ASN A 109 20.17 -5.23 14.20
N ASP A 110 19.36 -4.66 13.30
CA ASP A 110 19.69 -4.52 11.86
C ASP A 110 20.37 -3.18 11.53
N ARG A 111 20.55 -2.28 12.52
CA ARG A 111 21.42 -1.11 12.34
C ARG A 111 22.87 -1.61 12.30
N PRO A 112 23.63 -1.38 11.22
CA PRO A 112 25.07 -1.62 11.27
C PRO A 112 25.61 -0.82 12.45
N ALA A 113 26.35 -1.49 13.34
CA ALA A 113 27.01 -0.84 14.45
C ALA A 113 27.72 0.38 13.89
N THR A 114 27.31 1.58 14.33
CA THR A 114 28.07 2.80 14.09
C THR A 114 29.49 2.44 14.45
N GLN A 115 30.36 2.45 13.44
CA GLN A 115 31.77 2.21 13.62
C GLN A 115 32.23 3.32 14.55
N ASP A 116 32.32 2.99 15.84
CA ASP A 116 32.98 3.84 16.82
C ASP A 116 34.34 4.13 16.22
N ASP A 117 34.52 5.38 15.81
CA ASP A 117 35.80 5.95 15.50
C ASP A 117 36.56 6.05 16.83
N THR A 118 36.98 4.88 17.34
CA THR A 118 38.14 4.79 18.21
C THR A 118 39.34 5.17 17.36
N GLY A 119 39.47 6.47 17.10
CA GLY A 119 40.72 7.13 16.83
C GLY A 119 41.62 6.91 18.04
N THR A 120 42.28 5.77 18.01
CA THR A 120 43.50 5.50 18.75
C THR A 120 44.48 6.65 18.48
N GLU A 121 44.69 7.52 19.46
CA GLU A 121 45.93 8.28 19.56
C GLU A 121 46.52 8.01 20.95
N THR A 122 47.13 6.84 21.03
CA THR A 122 48.13 6.48 22.04
C THR A 122 49.49 7.01 21.58
N GLU A 123 50.23 7.62 22.51
CA GLU A 123 51.69 7.87 22.51
C GLU A 123 52.27 8.97 21.59
N ARG A 124 52.61 10.13 22.18
CA ARG A 124 53.96 10.43 22.74
C ARG A 124 54.03 11.77 23.46
#